data_AF-B0RXC9-F1
#
_entry.id   AF-B0RXC9-F1
#
_cell.length_a   1.000
_cell.length_b   1.000
_cell.length_c   1.000
_cell.angle_alpha   90.00
_cell.angle_beta   90.00
_cell.angle_gamma   90.00
#
_symmetry.space_group_name_H-M   'P 1'
#
loop_
_entity.id
_entity.type
_entity.pdbx_description
1 polymer ?
#
loop_
_entity_poly.entity_id
_entity_poly.type
_entity_poly.pdbx_seq_one_letter_code
_entity_poly.pdbx_strand_id
1 'polypeptide(L)'
;MIEVVRSEEGYRALLEAALDQELERAKAGLTQTVTSKAAARFLGVHFDTLGEWRRRSPPLGPPFQKGAGFTGGGTNQHVRYLYEDLVEWQKARASKTPKERRLVDELERLRQQARELELQLELQAVKDQVARMTRKVGRVLALTTVKECLTIQHDWVLVGGRLVGHVLTVPDNVLAAVTALDRANEANDTRQGDVAHTGSGSEIGEVWTATLEAALREPWANSEIRDPFSEAMDTALAELTRNLTQDRSAQRSRDLEDRLPPAIVLPRTPF
;
A
#
# COMPACT_ATOMS: atom_id res chain seq x y z
N MET A 1 -43.91 48.10 -29.30
CA MET A 1 -42.44 48.27 -29.40
C MET A 1 -42.02 48.94 -28.10
N ILE A 2 -41.23 48.27 -27.24
CA ILE A 2 -40.80 48.84 -25.95
C ILE A 2 -39.56 49.67 -26.23
N GLU A 3 -39.66 50.99 -26.03
CA GLU A 3 -38.53 51.92 -26.16
C GLU A 3 -37.50 51.63 -25.07
N VAL A 4 -36.29 51.29 -25.48
CA VAL A 4 -35.19 50.98 -24.56
C VAL A 4 -34.61 52.31 -24.06
N VAL A 5 -34.95 52.67 -22.82
CA VAL A 5 -34.62 53.97 -22.20
C VAL A 5 -33.12 54.18 -21.96
N ARG A 6 -32.28 53.13 -22.03
CA ARG A 6 -30.83 53.23 -21.81
C ARG A 6 -30.09 52.21 -22.67
N SER A 7 -28.98 52.63 -23.29
CA SER A 7 -28.05 51.70 -23.93
C SER A 7 -27.42 50.77 -22.87
N GLU A 8 -27.11 49.54 -23.27
CA GLU A 8 -26.44 48.56 -22.40
C GLU A 8 -25.10 49.11 -21.87
N GLU A 9 -24.39 49.86 -22.71
CA GLU A 9 -23.14 50.56 -22.36
C GLU A 9 -23.35 51.59 -21.25
N GLY A 10 -24.43 52.39 -21.32
CA GLY A 10 -24.76 53.37 -20.29
C GLY A 10 -25.10 52.73 -18.94
N TYR A 11 -25.75 51.56 -18.95
CA TYR A 11 -26.03 50.81 -17.73
C TYR A 11 -24.76 50.22 -17.11
N ARG A 12 -23.85 49.67 -17.91
CA ARG A 12 -22.55 49.18 -17.44
C ARG A 12 -21.71 50.29 -16.83
N ALA A 13 -21.63 51.45 -17.48
CA ALA A 13 -20.89 52.61 -16.97
C ALA A 13 -21.40 53.08 -15.60
N LEU A 14 -22.73 53.09 -15.39
CA LEU A 14 -23.31 53.42 -14.08
C LEU A 14 -22.98 52.41 -12.99
N LEU A 15 -22.98 51.11 -13.31
CA LEU A 15 -22.58 50.06 -12.37
C LEU A 15 -21.11 50.19 -11.98
N GLU A 16 -20.24 50.47 -12.95
CA GLU A 16 -18.81 50.68 -12.70
C GLU A 16 -18.56 51.90 -11.81
N ALA A 17 -19.22 53.02 -12.10
CA ALA A 17 -19.13 54.22 -11.27
C ALA A 17 -19.64 53.98 -9.84
N ALA A 18 -20.66 53.15 -9.66
CA ALA A 18 -21.16 52.80 -8.32
C ALA A 18 -20.14 51.97 -7.52
N LEU A 19 -19.44 51.04 -8.16
CA LEU A 19 -18.38 50.24 -7.52
C LEU A 19 -17.17 51.11 -7.16
N ASP A 20 -16.79 52.05 -8.03
CA ASP A 20 -15.69 52.98 -7.76
C ASP A 20 -16.02 53.92 -6.60
N GLN A 21 -17.27 54.41 -6.51
CA GLN A 21 -17.73 55.18 -5.36
C GLN A 21 -17.72 54.36 -4.06
N GLU A 22 -18.05 53.07 -4.11
CA GLU A 22 -17.96 52.18 -2.95
C GLU A 22 -16.50 52.04 -2.47
N LEU A 23 -15.55 51.89 -3.39
CA LEU A 23 -14.13 51.80 -3.09
C LEU A 23 -13.57 53.11 -2.52
N GLU A 24 -13.94 54.26 -3.09
CA GLU A 24 -13.48 55.57 -2.58
C GLU A 24 -14.06 55.87 -1.19
N ARG A 25 -15.31 55.48 -0.91
CA ARG A 25 -15.87 55.57 0.45
C ARG A 25 -15.13 54.67 1.43
N ALA A 26 -14.76 53.47 1.01
CA ALA A 26 -14.01 52.55 1.86
C ALA A 26 -12.59 53.06 2.15
N LYS A 27 -11.92 53.59 1.13
CA LYS A 27 -10.62 54.24 1.24
C LYS A 27 -10.65 55.48 2.13
N ALA A 28 -11.72 56.25 2.09
CA ALA A 28 -11.96 57.40 2.96
C ALA A 28 -12.39 56.99 4.39
N GLY A 29 -12.48 55.70 4.71
CA GLY A 29 -12.88 55.19 6.02
C GLY A 29 -14.37 55.33 6.34
N LEU A 30 -15.20 55.76 5.37
CA LEU A 30 -16.65 55.91 5.53
C LEU A 30 -17.37 54.55 5.58
N THR A 31 -16.80 53.52 4.95
CA THR A 31 -17.31 52.14 4.95
C THR A 31 -16.18 51.14 5.13
N GLN A 32 -16.15 50.38 6.22
CA GLN A 32 -15.05 49.44 6.50
C GLN A 32 -15.03 48.20 5.57
N THR A 33 -16.21 47.78 5.09
CA THR A 33 -16.35 46.58 4.26
C THR A 33 -16.78 46.91 2.84
N VAL A 34 -16.23 46.20 1.86
CA VAL A 34 -16.61 46.28 0.45
C VAL A 34 -17.23 44.97 -0.06
N THR A 35 -18.09 45.08 -1.07
CA THR A 35 -18.69 43.93 -1.75
C THR A 35 -17.65 43.11 -2.51
N SER A 36 -17.97 41.85 -2.78
CA SER A 36 -17.10 40.98 -3.56
C SER A 36 -16.80 41.48 -4.99
N LYS A 37 -17.71 42.26 -5.59
CA LYS A 37 -17.49 42.89 -6.91
C LYS A 37 -16.53 44.07 -6.82
N ALA A 38 -16.70 44.92 -5.82
CA ALA A 38 -15.76 46.01 -5.53
C ALA A 38 -14.36 45.47 -5.18
N ALA A 39 -14.27 44.41 -4.37
CA ALA A 39 -13.01 43.75 -4.02
C ALA A 39 -12.29 43.16 -5.26
N ALA A 40 -13.03 42.49 -6.15
CA ALA A 40 -12.48 41.95 -7.38
C ALA A 40 -11.91 43.07 -8.28
N ARG A 41 -12.65 44.19 -8.42
CA ARG A 41 -12.20 45.38 -9.15
C ARG A 41 -10.94 46.00 -8.53
N PHE A 42 -10.88 46.13 -7.20
CA PHE A 42 -9.71 46.64 -6.48
C PHE A 42 -8.45 45.79 -6.70
N LEU A 43 -8.60 44.46 -6.75
CA LEU A 43 -7.50 43.51 -6.98
C LEU A 43 -7.15 43.34 -8.46
N GLY A 44 -7.92 43.94 -9.38
CA GLY A 44 -7.75 43.80 -10.82
C GLY A 44 -8.05 42.39 -11.35
N VAL A 45 -8.96 41.64 -10.72
CA VAL A 45 -9.34 40.27 -11.12
C VAL A 45 -10.84 40.15 -11.37
N HIS A 46 -11.26 39.11 -12.11
CA HIS A 46 -12.68 38.83 -12.28
C HIS A 46 -13.30 38.32 -10.97
N PHE A 47 -14.59 38.64 -10.74
CA PHE A 47 -15.32 38.21 -9.54
C PHE A 47 -15.33 36.68 -9.37
N ASP A 48 -15.43 35.92 -10.46
CA ASP A 48 -15.42 34.46 -10.42
C ASP A 48 -14.06 33.90 -9.99
N THR A 49 -12.96 34.50 -10.44
CA THR A 49 -11.59 34.14 -10.05
C THR A 49 -11.38 34.34 -8.55
N LEU A 50 -11.89 35.44 -8.00
CA LEU A 50 -11.87 35.68 -6.55
C LEU A 50 -12.72 34.65 -5.80
N GLY A 51 -13.85 34.22 -6.39
CA GLY A 51 -14.68 33.14 -5.88
C GLY A 51 -13.99 31.76 -5.89
N GLU A 52 -13.18 31.48 -6.90
CA GLU A 52 -12.36 30.25 -6.97
C GLU A 52 -11.23 30.24 -5.94
N TRP A 53 -10.52 31.35 -5.75
CA TRP A 53 -9.46 31.45 -4.73
C TRP A 53 -9.99 31.16 -3.33
N ARG A 54 -11.23 31.55 -3.05
CA ARG A 54 -11.93 31.25 -1.80
C ARG A 54 -12.26 29.76 -1.64
N ARG A 55 -12.50 29.04 -2.74
CA ARG A 55 -12.93 27.62 -2.73
C ARG A 55 -11.77 26.63 -2.66
N ARG A 56 -10.52 27.06 -2.86
CA ARG A 56 -9.32 26.20 -2.73
C ARG A 56 -9.03 25.92 -1.24
N SER A 57 -8.42 24.77 -0.97
CA SER A 57 -7.98 24.38 0.38
C SER A 57 -6.46 24.15 0.37
N PRO A 58 -5.64 25.04 1.00
CA PRO A 58 -6.03 26.27 1.71
C PRO A 58 -6.45 27.43 0.77
N PRO A 59 -7.22 28.42 1.26
CA PRO A 59 -7.69 29.55 0.46
C PRO A 59 -6.51 30.44 0.02
N LEU A 60 -6.48 30.80 -1.26
CA LEU A 60 -5.36 31.53 -1.88
C LEU A 60 -5.58 33.05 -1.97
N GLY A 61 -6.63 33.58 -1.32
CA GLY A 61 -7.09 34.96 -1.46
C GLY A 61 -7.03 35.78 -0.15
N PRO A 62 -7.39 37.07 -0.21
CA PRO A 62 -7.52 37.90 0.98
C PRO A 62 -8.57 37.33 1.94
N PRO A 63 -8.43 37.57 3.26
CA PRO A 63 -9.42 37.14 4.23
C PRO A 63 -10.78 37.79 3.92
N PHE A 64 -11.85 37.05 4.21
CA PHE A 64 -13.21 37.45 3.88
C PHE A 64 -14.13 37.21 5.05
N GLN A 65 -15.17 38.03 5.16
CA GLN A 65 -16.19 37.90 6.18
C GLN A 65 -17.48 37.38 5.55
N LYS A 66 -17.96 36.25 6.06
CA LYS A 66 -19.29 35.72 5.72
C LYS A 66 -20.27 36.23 6.77
N GLY A 67 -21.24 37.06 6.37
CA GLY A 67 -22.31 37.49 7.27
C GLY A 67 -21.95 38.61 8.26
N ALA A 68 -21.19 39.62 7.85
CA ALA A 68 -21.02 40.83 8.66
C ALA A 68 -22.34 41.62 8.74
N GLY A 69 -23.23 41.19 9.63
CA GLY A 69 -24.55 41.76 9.87
C GLY A 69 -25.55 40.70 10.35
N PHE A 70 -25.77 40.68 11.67
CA PHE A 70 -26.81 39.93 12.39
C PHE A 70 -26.67 38.40 12.50
N THR A 71 -26.77 37.95 13.75
CA THR A 71 -26.89 36.57 14.23
C THR A 71 -27.85 35.73 13.38
N GLY A 72 -27.33 34.74 12.65
CA GLY A 72 -28.14 33.79 11.88
C GLY A 72 -27.51 33.44 10.54
N GLY A 73 -26.59 32.48 10.55
CA GLY A 73 -25.85 32.00 9.37
C GLY A 73 -26.74 31.33 8.33
N GLY A 74 -27.35 32.12 7.45
CA GLY A 74 -28.08 31.63 6.27
C GLY A 74 -27.14 31.28 5.12
N THR A 75 -27.53 30.27 4.33
CA THR A 75 -26.79 29.74 3.17
C THR A 75 -26.52 30.79 2.07
N ASN A 76 -27.28 31.89 2.04
CA ASN A 76 -27.24 32.95 1.02
C ASN A 76 -26.58 34.26 1.50
N GLN A 77 -25.73 34.22 2.52
CA GLN A 77 -25.04 35.45 2.95
C GLN A 77 -23.97 35.90 1.94
N HIS A 78 -24.06 37.16 1.52
CA HIS A 78 -23.07 37.79 0.65
C HIS A 78 -21.72 37.94 1.36
N VAL A 79 -20.65 37.60 0.64
CA VAL A 79 -19.27 37.74 1.13
C VAL A 79 -18.81 39.19 1.03
N ARG A 80 -18.27 39.71 2.12
CA ARG A 80 -17.67 41.04 2.21
C ARG A 80 -16.18 40.95 2.55
N TYR A 81 -15.43 41.97 2.16
CA TYR A 81 -14.00 42.08 2.42
C TYR A 81 -13.73 43.37 3.20
N LEU A 82 -12.84 43.33 4.18
CA LEU A 82 -12.34 44.56 4.79
C LEU A 82 -11.39 45.26 3.81
N TYR A 83 -11.51 46.58 3.70
CA TYR A 83 -10.63 47.33 2.81
C TYR A 83 -9.16 47.24 3.24
N GLU A 84 -8.89 47.26 4.54
CA GLU A 84 -7.54 47.12 5.11
C GLU A 84 -6.90 45.78 4.73
N ASP A 85 -7.63 44.67 4.91
CA ASP A 85 -7.18 43.33 4.54
C ASP A 85 -6.86 43.20 3.04
N LEU A 86 -7.65 43.86 2.17
CA LEU A 86 -7.40 43.87 0.73
C LEU A 86 -6.09 44.60 0.41
N VAL A 87 -5.84 45.73 1.08
CA VAL A 87 -4.61 46.51 0.92
C VAL A 87 -3.41 45.74 1.44
N GLU A 88 -3.51 45.11 2.61
CA GLU A 88 -2.44 44.30 3.20
C GLU A 88 -2.11 43.08 2.34
N TRP A 89 -3.13 42.36 1.86
CA TRP A 89 -2.94 41.23 0.97
C TRP A 89 -2.32 41.65 -0.36
N GLN A 90 -2.74 42.78 -0.93
CA GLN A 90 -2.14 43.31 -2.16
C GLN A 90 -0.68 43.71 -1.94
N LYS A 91 -0.35 44.33 -0.79
CA LYS A 91 1.04 44.65 -0.40
C LYS A 91 1.88 43.38 -0.22
N ALA A 92 1.35 42.37 0.47
CA ALA A 92 2.02 41.07 0.67
C ALA A 92 2.22 40.29 -0.64
N ARG A 93 1.34 40.51 -1.64
CA ARG A 93 1.47 39.93 -2.98
C ARG A 93 2.43 40.72 -3.88
N ALA A 94 2.45 42.04 -3.73
CA ALA A 94 3.37 42.93 -4.42
C ALA A 94 4.81 42.80 -3.90
N SER A 95 4.99 42.46 -2.62
CA SER A 95 6.31 42.23 -2.01
C SER A 95 6.98 40.93 -2.45
N LYS A 96 6.25 39.98 -3.04
CA LYS A 96 6.82 38.76 -3.64
C LYS A 96 7.40 39.06 -5.01
N THR A 97 8.71 39.25 -5.05
CA THR A 97 9.48 39.47 -6.27
C THR A 97 9.35 38.29 -7.25
N PRO A 98 9.56 38.50 -8.56
CA PRO A 98 9.50 37.39 -9.55
C PRO A 98 10.44 36.22 -9.23
N LYS A 99 11.56 36.49 -8.54
CA LYS A 99 12.52 35.49 -8.08
C LYS A 99 11.94 34.59 -6.98
N GLU A 100 11.23 35.18 -6.02
CA GLU A 100 10.59 34.41 -4.94
C GLU A 100 9.43 33.55 -5.45
N ARG A 101 8.70 34.01 -6.47
CA ARG A 101 7.66 33.19 -7.12
C ARG A 101 8.25 31.94 -7.76
N ARG A 102 9.34 32.10 -8.52
CA ARG A 102 10.08 30.98 -9.13
C ARG A 102 10.57 29.98 -8.07
N LEU A 103 11.09 30.48 -6.95
CA LEU A 103 11.56 29.62 -5.86
C LEU A 103 10.44 28.85 -5.18
N VAL A 104 9.25 29.45 -5.03
CA VAL A 104 8.08 28.74 -4.49
C VAL A 104 7.60 27.66 -5.46
N ASP A 105 7.51 27.97 -6.76
CA ASP A 105 7.10 26.99 -7.78
C ASP A 105 8.10 25.82 -7.86
N GLU A 106 9.40 26.13 -7.76
CA GLU A 106 10.48 25.12 -7.74
C GLU A 106 10.43 24.25 -6.48
N LEU A 107 10.17 24.85 -5.31
CA LEU A 107 9.96 24.10 -4.06
C LEU A 107 8.73 23.20 -4.13
N GLU A 108 7.62 23.66 -4.71
CA GLU A 108 6.43 22.84 -4.88
C GLU A 108 6.69 21.66 -5.82
N ARG A 109 7.42 21.89 -6.92
CA ARG A 109 7.85 20.82 -7.84
C ARG A 109 8.76 19.80 -7.15
N LEU A 110 9.78 20.23 -6.42
CA LEU A 110 10.68 19.35 -5.69
C LEU A 110 9.94 18.54 -4.61
N ARG A 111 8.97 19.14 -3.93
CA ARG A 111 8.12 18.43 -2.96
C ARG A 111 7.22 17.39 -3.61
N GLN A 112 6.70 17.65 -4.82
CA GLN A 112 5.96 16.65 -5.58
C GLN A 112 6.86 15.48 -5.96
N GLN A 113 8.07 15.76 -6.45
CA GLN A 113 9.06 14.73 -6.81
C GLN A 113 9.49 13.90 -5.60
N ALA A 114 9.69 14.51 -4.43
CA ALA A 114 10.03 13.80 -3.20
C ALA A 114 8.94 12.80 -2.81
N ARG A 115 7.66 13.20 -2.85
CA ARG A 115 6.52 12.30 -2.56
C ARG A 115 6.43 11.14 -3.55
N GLU A 116 6.71 11.39 -4.83
CA GLU A 116 6.71 10.34 -5.85
C GLU A 116 7.84 9.32 -5.60
N LEU A 117 9.04 9.80 -5.24
CA LEU A 117 10.16 8.93 -4.89
C LEU A 117 9.90 8.12 -3.61
N GLU A 118 9.26 8.71 -2.59
CA GLU A 118 8.83 8.00 -1.39
C GLU A 118 7.87 6.85 -1.73
N LEU A 119 6.85 7.11 -2.55
CA LEU A 119 5.93 6.08 -3.03
C LEU A 119 6.65 4.99 -3.84
N GLN A 120 7.65 5.34 -4.65
CA GLN A 120 8.46 4.37 -5.38
C GLN A 120 9.29 3.48 -4.44
N LEU A 121 9.85 4.05 -3.38
CA LEU A 121 10.60 3.30 -2.36
C LEU A 121 9.68 2.35 -1.59
N GLU A 122 8.47 2.80 -1.20
CA GLU A 122 7.47 1.94 -0.56
C GLU A 122 7.06 0.78 -1.47
N LEU A 123 6.79 1.07 -2.75
CA LEU A 123 6.43 0.07 -3.75
C LEU A 123 7.58 -0.95 -3.94
N GLN A 124 8.83 -0.47 -3.98
CA GLN A 124 10.00 -1.34 -4.08
C GLN A 124 10.16 -2.21 -2.83
N ALA A 125 9.96 -1.66 -1.63
CA ALA A 125 10.03 -2.41 -0.38
C ALA A 125 8.97 -3.53 -0.33
N VAL A 126 7.73 -3.22 -0.74
CA VAL A 126 6.66 -4.21 -0.85
C VAL A 126 6.99 -5.27 -1.89
N LYS A 127 7.53 -4.90 -3.05
CA LYS A 127 7.99 -5.86 -4.08
C LYS A 127 9.08 -6.78 -3.56
N ASP A 128 10.06 -6.24 -2.84
CA ASP A 128 11.15 -7.03 -2.26
C ASP A 128 10.61 -7.97 -1.16
N GLN A 129 9.64 -7.52 -0.38
CA GLN A 129 8.95 -8.36 0.61
C GLN A 129 8.18 -9.50 -0.07
N VAL A 130 7.42 -9.21 -1.12
CA VAL A 130 6.72 -10.23 -1.92
C VAL A 130 7.72 -11.20 -2.53
N ALA A 131 8.82 -10.72 -3.14
CA ALA A 131 9.85 -11.59 -3.70
C ALA A 131 10.52 -12.48 -2.64
N ARG A 132 10.76 -11.97 -1.43
CA ARG A 132 11.25 -12.77 -0.30
C ARG A 132 10.23 -13.83 0.12
N MET A 133 8.96 -13.47 0.25
CA MET A 133 7.88 -14.41 0.55
C MET A 133 7.77 -15.49 -0.53
N THR A 134 7.77 -15.12 -1.81
CA THR A 134 7.71 -16.07 -2.94
C THR A 134 8.93 -17.00 -2.97
N ARG A 135 10.15 -16.51 -2.68
CA ARG A 135 11.33 -17.39 -2.58
C ARG A 135 11.25 -18.34 -1.38
N LYS A 136 10.77 -17.86 -0.23
CA LYS A 136 10.60 -18.68 0.98
C LYS A 136 9.53 -19.76 0.76
N VAL A 137 8.39 -19.39 0.19
CA VAL A 137 7.31 -20.31 -0.22
C VAL A 137 7.82 -21.28 -1.29
N GLY A 138 8.50 -20.80 -2.34
CA GLY A 138 9.05 -21.65 -3.39
C GLY A 138 10.12 -22.65 -2.92
N ARG A 139 10.84 -22.36 -1.84
CA ARG A 139 11.81 -23.29 -1.24
C ARG A 139 11.14 -24.35 -0.37
N VAL A 140 10.00 -24.06 0.25
CA VAL A 140 9.17 -25.07 0.95
C VAL A 140 8.39 -25.94 -0.04
N LEU A 141 7.88 -25.33 -1.11
CA LEU A 141 7.29 -26.05 -2.25
C LEU A 141 8.31 -26.91 -3.02
N ALA A 142 9.62 -26.79 -2.71
CA ALA A 142 10.64 -27.66 -3.29
C ALA A 142 10.64 -29.08 -2.69
N LEU A 143 9.83 -29.35 -1.65
CA LEU A 143 9.45 -30.71 -1.23
C LEU A 143 8.45 -31.30 -2.24
N THR A 144 8.91 -31.44 -3.48
CA THR A 144 8.09 -31.82 -4.62
C THR A 144 7.76 -33.31 -4.62
N THR A 145 8.63 -34.13 -4.04
CA THR A 145 8.49 -35.59 -4.09
C THR A 145 8.16 -36.19 -2.72
N VAL A 146 7.41 -37.29 -2.71
CA VAL A 146 7.10 -38.05 -1.47
C VAL A 146 8.38 -38.46 -0.73
N LYS A 147 9.45 -38.77 -1.48
CA LYS A 147 10.75 -39.10 -0.90
C LYS A 147 11.30 -37.94 -0.06
N GLU A 148 11.23 -36.72 -0.56
CA GLU A 148 11.68 -35.54 0.16
C GLU A 148 10.87 -35.34 1.45
N CYS A 149 9.54 -35.49 1.38
CA CYS A 149 8.67 -35.33 2.54
C CYS A 149 8.89 -36.40 3.64
N LEU A 150 9.14 -37.65 3.27
CA LEU A 150 9.17 -38.77 4.22
C LEU A 150 10.57 -39.17 4.69
N THR A 151 11.61 -38.93 3.87
CA THR A 151 12.95 -39.49 4.12
C THR A 151 14.02 -38.46 4.39
N ILE A 152 13.85 -37.23 3.91
CA ILE A 152 14.84 -36.18 4.13
C ILE A 152 14.56 -35.54 5.48
N GLN A 153 15.60 -35.44 6.29
CA GLN A 153 15.56 -34.71 7.54
C GLN A 153 15.73 -33.22 7.28
N HIS A 154 14.92 -32.44 7.97
CA HIS A 154 14.86 -30.99 7.88
C HIS A 154 15.00 -30.38 9.27
N ASP A 155 15.53 -29.16 9.32
CA ASP A 155 15.65 -28.44 10.57
C ASP A 155 14.41 -27.58 10.82
N TRP A 156 13.81 -27.78 11.99
CA TRP A 156 12.58 -27.15 12.43
C TRP A 156 12.84 -26.31 13.68
N VAL A 157 12.11 -25.22 13.83
CA VAL A 157 12.22 -24.35 15.01
C VAL A 157 11.07 -24.65 15.96
N LEU A 158 11.42 -25.06 17.18
CA LEU A 158 10.52 -25.21 18.32
C LEU A 158 10.64 -23.99 19.22
N VAL A 159 9.53 -23.44 19.68
CA VAL A 159 9.49 -22.42 20.74
C VAL A 159 8.40 -22.80 21.72
N GLY A 160 8.70 -22.91 23.01
CA GLY A 160 7.65 -23.28 23.98
C GLY A 160 7.15 -24.71 23.81
N GLY A 161 7.96 -25.60 23.20
CA GLY A 161 7.53 -26.94 22.81
C GLY A 161 6.51 -26.98 21.67
N ARG A 162 6.36 -25.88 20.91
CA ARG A 162 5.50 -25.81 19.72
C ARG A 162 6.31 -25.51 18.47
N LEU A 163 5.96 -26.15 17.36
CA LEU A 163 6.57 -25.86 16.07
C LEU A 163 6.13 -24.51 15.54
N VAL A 164 7.12 -23.64 15.30
CA VAL A 164 6.93 -22.33 14.67
C VAL A 164 7.21 -22.41 13.16
N GLY A 165 7.84 -23.48 12.68
CA GLY A 165 8.02 -23.77 11.26
C GLY A 165 9.43 -24.19 10.92
N HIS A 166 9.70 -24.31 9.62
CA HIS A 166 11.02 -24.68 9.11
C HIS A 166 12.04 -23.56 9.34
N VAL A 167 13.32 -23.88 9.58
CA VAL A 167 14.40 -22.89 9.81
C VAL A 167 14.47 -21.81 8.72
N LEU A 168 14.11 -22.17 7.49
CA LEU A 168 14.12 -21.25 6.33
C LEU A 168 12.87 -20.37 6.19
N THR A 169 11.79 -20.68 6.90
CA THR A 169 10.53 -19.92 6.85
C THR A 169 10.34 -18.98 8.02
N VAL A 170 10.91 -19.34 9.17
CA VAL A 170 10.82 -18.56 10.40
C VAL A 170 11.51 -17.19 10.21
N PRO A 171 10.96 -16.10 10.77
CA PRO A 171 11.57 -14.77 10.66
C PRO A 171 12.91 -14.68 11.40
N ASP A 172 13.83 -13.89 10.85
CA ASP A 172 15.25 -13.85 11.24
C ASP A 172 15.46 -13.49 12.73
N ASN A 173 14.54 -12.73 13.32
CA ASN A 173 14.57 -12.39 14.74
C ASN A 173 14.36 -13.61 15.65
N VAL A 174 13.47 -14.53 15.26
CA VAL A 174 13.20 -15.77 16.00
C VAL A 174 14.36 -16.74 15.82
N LEU A 175 14.89 -16.86 14.59
CA LEU A 175 16.06 -17.70 14.32
C LEU A 175 17.33 -17.18 15.02
N ALA A 176 17.53 -15.87 15.08
CA ALA A 176 18.64 -15.25 15.81
C ALA A 176 18.53 -15.49 17.33
N ALA A 177 17.32 -15.47 17.89
CA ALA A 177 17.10 -15.77 19.31
C ALA A 177 17.43 -17.23 19.64
N VAL A 178 17.02 -18.17 18.78
CA VAL A 178 17.31 -19.61 18.92
C VAL A 178 18.82 -19.89 18.80
N THR A 179 19.46 -19.39 17.73
CA THR A 179 20.88 -19.65 17.46
C THR A 179 21.85 -18.92 18.40
N ALA A 180 21.47 -17.77 18.96
CA ALA A 180 22.24 -17.11 20.00
C ALA A 180 22.23 -17.91 21.31
N LEU A 181 21.14 -18.64 21.57
CA LEU A 181 20.98 -19.47 22.75
C LEU A 181 21.69 -20.82 22.61
N ASP A 182 21.66 -21.46 21.43
CA ASP A 182 22.47 -22.66 21.15
C ASP A 182 23.96 -22.39 21.41
N ARG A 183 24.49 -21.25 20.95
CA ARG A 183 25.88 -20.84 21.23
C ARG A 183 26.15 -20.59 22.72
N ALA A 184 25.16 -20.12 23.47
CA ALA A 184 25.28 -19.92 24.91
C ALA A 184 25.27 -21.24 25.68
N ASN A 185 24.48 -22.23 25.22
CA ASN A 185 24.43 -23.57 25.78
C ASN A 185 25.69 -24.39 25.44
N GLU A 186 26.22 -24.31 24.21
CA GLU A 186 27.51 -24.92 23.84
C GLU A 186 28.68 -24.37 24.68
N ALA A 187 28.64 -23.08 25.04
CA ALA A 187 29.64 -22.47 25.92
C ALA A 187 29.51 -22.89 27.40
N ASN A 188 28.34 -23.38 27.80
CA ASN A 188 28.07 -23.85 29.16
C ASN A 188 28.31 -25.36 29.31
N ASP A 189 28.14 -26.15 28.24
CA ASP A 189 28.29 -27.62 28.24
C ASP A 189 29.76 -28.10 28.37
N THR A 190 30.73 -27.18 28.36
CA THR A 190 32.12 -27.50 28.76
C THR A 190 32.29 -27.59 30.28
N ARG A 191 31.25 -27.32 31.07
CA ARG A 191 31.24 -27.44 32.52
C ARG A 191 29.92 -28.03 32.97
N GLN A 192 29.98 -29.25 33.50
CA GLN A 192 28.96 -29.91 34.35
C GLN A 192 28.11 -30.95 33.63
N GLY A 193 28.52 -32.22 33.80
CA GLY A 193 27.69 -33.37 33.52
C GLY A 193 26.56 -33.55 34.54
N ASP A 194 25.58 -34.35 34.09
CA ASP A 194 24.47 -34.95 34.83
C ASP A 194 23.53 -34.01 35.59
N VAL A 195 22.44 -33.59 34.92
CA VAL A 195 21.12 -33.46 35.57
C VAL A 195 20.00 -33.83 34.59
N ALA A 196 19.15 -34.76 35.01
CA ALA A 196 17.89 -35.09 34.35
C ALA A 196 16.88 -33.93 34.45
N HIS A 197 16.28 -33.51 33.33
CA HIS A 197 15.15 -32.58 33.33
C HIS A 197 13.89 -33.20 32.72
N THR A 198 13.06 -33.75 33.60
CA THR A 198 11.58 -33.69 33.46
C THR A 198 11.12 -32.30 33.90
N GLY A 199 10.50 -31.50 33.02
CA GLY A 199 10.00 -30.19 33.41
C GLY A 199 9.30 -29.43 32.28
N SER A 200 8.00 -29.22 32.46
CA SER A 200 7.10 -28.41 31.65
C SER A 200 7.58 -26.97 31.42
N GLY A 201 7.31 -26.43 30.23
CA GLY A 201 7.24 -24.98 29.98
C GLY A 201 8.57 -24.28 29.78
N SER A 202 9.35 -24.70 28.77
CA SER A 202 10.54 -23.98 28.37
C SER A 202 10.19 -22.96 27.28
N GLU A 203 10.19 -21.65 27.59
CA GLU A 203 10.13 -20.54 26.61
C GLU A 203 11.36 -20.49 25.68
N ILE A 204 12.05 -21.62 25.54
CA ILE A 204 13.33 -21.77 24.88
C ILE A 204 13.07 -22.14 23.42
N GLY A 205 13.76 -21.42 22.54
CA GLY A 205 13.84 -21.75 21.13
C GLY A 205 14.87 -22.85 20.91
N GLU A 206 14.51 -23.94 20.24
CA GLU A 206 15.39 -25.07 19.91
C GLU A 206 15.29 -25.40 18.41
N VAL A 207 16.40 -25.82 17.79
CA VAL A 207 16.40 -26.40 16.44
C VAL A 207 16.28 -27.92 16.55
N TRP A 208 15.21 -28.48 16.00
CA TRP A 208 14.94 -29.91 15.99
C TRP A 208 14.96 -30.46 14.57
N THR A 209 15.80 -31.47 14.35
CA THR A 209 15.99 -32.10 13.04
C THR A 209 15.05 -33.30 12.89
N ALA A 210 14.11 -33.23 11.95
CA ALA A 210 13.09 -34.25 11.73
C ALA A 210 12.55 -34.26 10.28
N THR A 211 11.91 -35.36 9.87
CA THR A 211 11.21 -35.41 8.58
C THR A 211 9.94 -34.58 8.61
N LEU A 212 9.40 -34.19 7.44
CA LEU A 212 8.14 -33.44 7.38
C LEU A 212 6.98 -34.23 8.00
N GLU A 213 6.94 -35.56 7.81
CA GLU A 213 5.94 -36.42 8.46
C GLU A 213 5.99 -36.31 9.98
N ALA A 214 7.20 -36.38 10.57
CA ALA A 214 7.38 -36.27 12.01
C ALA A 214 6.98 -34.87 12.51
N ALA A 215 7.37 -33.81 11.79
CA ALA A 215 7.00 -32.45 12.15
C ALA A 215 5.49 -32.19 12.08
N LEU A 216 4.77 -32.78 11.14
CA LEU A 216 3.31 -32.63 11.06
C LEU A 216 2.54 -33.31 12.21
N ARG A 217 3.18 -34.22 12.96
CA ARG A 217 2.62 -34.89 14.15
C ARG A 217 2.82 -34.11 15.45
N GLU A 218 3.76 -33.18 15.48
CA GLU A 218 4.03 -32.32 16.64
C GLU A 218 2.99 -31.20 16.78
N PRO A 219 2.86 -30.58 17.97
CA PRO A 219 1.96 -29.46 18.17
C PRO A 219 2.51 -28.17 17.54
N TRP A 220 1.75 -27.57 16.62
CA TRP A 220 2.13 -26.32 15.95
C TRP A 220 1.69 -25.08 16.75
N ALA A 221 2.38 -23.97 16.52
CA ALA A 221 2.05 -22.68 17.10
C ALA A 221 0.67 -22.18 16.63
N ASN A 222 0.35 -22.36 15.34
CA ASN A 222 -0.96 -22.07 14.74
C ASN A 222 -1.20 -22.94 13.49
N SER A 223 -2.44 -22.94 12.98
CA SER A 223 -2.79 -23.65 11.73
C SER A 223 -2.22 -22.97 10.50
N GLU A 224 -2.24 -21.63 10.43
CA GLU A 224 -1.78 -20.87 9.27
C GLU A 224 -0.32 -21.15 8.89
N ILE A 225 0.54 -21.43 9.87
CA ILE A 225 1.94 -21.78 9.62
C ILE A 225 2.10 -23.28 9.29
N ARG A 226 1.17 -24.13 9.74
CA ARG A 226 1.15 -25.58 9.47
C ARG A 226 0.62 -25.91 8.07
N ASP A 227 -0.40 -25.18 7.62
CA ASP A 227 -1.18 -25.49 6.42
C ASP A 227 -0.31 -25.63 5.15
N PRO A 228 0.67 -24.73 4.86
CA PRO A 228 1.50 -24.86 3.67
C PRO A 228 2.32 -26.16 3.63
N PHE A 229 2.70 -26.68 4.80
CA PHE A 229 3.45 -27.94 4.90
C PHE A 229 2.53 -29.16 4.76
N SER A 230 1.27 -29.04 5.21
CA SER A 230 0.24 -30.05 4.98
C SER A 230 -0.09 -30.16 3.49
N GLU A 231 -0.30 -29.02 2.82
CA GLU A 231 -0.59 -28.96 1.38
C GLU A 231 0.55 -29.55 0.53
N ALA A 232 1.80 -29.31 0.92
CA ALA A 232 2.97 -29.90 0.26
C ALA A 232 2.98 -31.44 0.37
N MET A 233 2.68 -31.98 1.56
CA MET A 233 2.55 -33.43 1.76
C MET A 233 1.41 -34.03 0.92
N ASP A 234 0.24 -33.39 0.92
CA ASP A 234 -0.94 -33.83 0.15
C ASP A 234 -0.66 -33.83 -1.35
N THR A 235 0.02 -32.79 -1.84
CA THR A 235 0.43 -32.68 -3.25
C THR A 235 1.37 -33.80 -3.64
N ALA A 236 2.40 -34.07 -2.82
CA ALA A 236 3.35 -35.15 -3.07
C ALA A 236 2.66 -36.52 -3.11
N LEU A 237 1.75 -36.80 -2.17
CA LEU A 237 0.98 -38.05 -2.13
C LEU A 237 0.05 -38.21 -3.36
N ALA A 238 -0.59 -37.12 -3.79
CA ALA A 238 -1.42 -37.11 -4.99
C ALA A 238 -0.59 -37.44 -6.25
N GLU A 239 0.61 -36.89 -6.38
CA GLU A 239 1.51 -37.17 -7.49
C GLU A 239 1.96 -38.63 -7.52
N LEU A 240 2.34 -39.20 -6.37
CA LEU A 240 2.70 -40.62 -6.27
C LEU A 240 1.54 -41.51 -6.70
N THR A 241 0.32 -41.20 -6.24
CA THR A 241 -0.88 -41.97 -6.60
C THR A 241 -1.15 -41.92 -8.11
N ARG A 242 -0.94 -40.74 -8.73
CA ARG A 242 -1.04 -40.58 -10.18
C ARG A 242 -0.02 -41.44 -10.92
N ASN A 243 1.24 -41.41 -10.50
CA ASN A 243 2.32 -42.16 -11.12
C ASN A 243 2.09 -43.68 -11.01
N LEU A 244 1.68 -44.18 -9.84
CA LEU A 244 1.32 -45.59 -9.65
C LEU A 244 0.14 -46.01 -10.53
N THR A 245 -0.85 -45.13 -10.72
CA THR A 245 -1.99 -45.42 -11.60
C THR A 245 -1.56 -45.50 -13.07
N GLN A 246 -0.68 -44.58 -13.49
CA GLN A 246 -0.10 -44.58 -14.83
C GLN A 246 0.74 -45.84 -15.08
N ASP A 247 1.60 -46.23 -14.14
CA ASP A 247 2.43 -47.44 -14.25
C ASP A 247 1.57 -48.71 -14.33
N ARG A 248 0.51 -48.80 -13.51
CA ARG A 248 -0.47 -49.90 -13.60
C ARG A 248 -1.22 -49.92 -14.92
N SER A 249 -1.46 -48.77 -15.54
CA SER A 249 -2.06 -48.70 -16.88
C SER A 249 -1.06 -49.16 -17.94
N ALA A 250 0.18 -48.68 -17.87
CA ALA A 250 1.25 -49.06 -18.80
C ALA A 250 1.54 -50.56 -18.74
N GLN A 251 1.55 -51.15 -17.53
CA GLN A 251 1.71 -52.59 -17.37
C GLN A 251 0.55 -53.36 -17.99
N ARG A 252 -0.70 -52.93 -17.77
CA ARG A 252 -1.88 -53.54 -18.42
C ARG A 252 -1.81 -53.49 -19.94
N SER A 253 -1.30 -52.40 -20.52
CA SER A 253 -1.09 -52.30 -21.96
C SER A 253 -0.06 -53.31 -22.47
N ARG A 254 1.08 -53.44 -21.78
CA ARG A 254 2.11 -54.44 -22.10
C ARG A 254 1.56 -55.87 -21.99
N ASP A 255 0.87 -56.17 -20.89
CA ASP A 255 0.26 -57.48 -20.65
C ASP A 255 -0.77 -57.84 -21.74
N LEU A 256 -1.49 -56.86 -22.28
CA LEU A 256 -2.43 -57.07 -23.38
C LEU A 256 -1.69 -57.32 -24.70
N GLU A 257 -0.63 -56.55 -24.97
CA GLU A 257 0.16 -56.69 -26.19
C GLU A 257 0.87 -58.05 -26.26
N ASP A 258 1.41 -58.52 -25.13
CA ASP A 258 2.00 -59.86 -25.01
C ASP A 258 0.98 -61.00 -25.22
N ARG A 259 -0.31 -60.72 -24.98
CA ARG A 259 -1.41 -61.68 -25.18
C ARG A 259 -2.02 -61.63 -26.58
N LEU A 260 -1.65 -60.65 -27.40
CA LEU A 260 -2.14 -60.60 -28.78
C LEU A 260 -1.47 -61.70 -29.60
N PRO A 261 -2.23 -62.49 -30.39
CA PRO A 261 -1.63 -63.43 -31.31
C PRO A 261 -0.74 -62.69 -32.33
N PRO A 262 0.34 -63.33 -32.82
CA PRO A 262 1.23 -62.70 -33.80
C PRO A 262 0.42 -62.23 -35.01
N ALA A 263 0.72 -61.03 -35.49
CA ALA A 263 -0.01 -60.42 -36.60
C ALA A 263 -0.04 -61.39 -37.79
N ILE A 264 -1.25 -61.83 -38.18
CA ILE A 264 -1.46 -62.65 -39.36
C ILE A 264 -1.14 -61.76 -40.57
N VAL A 265 0.06 -61.94 -41.14
CA VAL A 265 0.44 -61.30 -42.39
C VAL A 265 -0.37 -61.98 -43.50
N LEU A 266 -1.55 -61.43 -43.79
CA LEU A 266 -2.31 -61.86 -44.95
C LEU A 266 -1.52 -61.50 -46.21
N PRO A 267 -1.25 -62.45 -47.13
CA PRO A 267 -0.58 -62.15 -48.37
C PRO A 267 -1.42 -61.13 -49.14
N ARG A 268 -0.83 -59.99 -49.46
CA ARG A 268 -1.44 -59.00 -50.35
C ARG A 268 -1.74 -59.69 -51.67
N THR A 269 -3.01 -59.95 -51.97
CA THR A 269 -3.43 -60.42 -53.28
C THR A 269 -3.13 -59.33 -54.29
N PRO A 270 -2.25 -59.57 -55.28
CA PRO A 270 -2.07 -58.63 -56.38
C PRO A 270 -3.35 -58.60 -57.22
N PHE A 271 -3.89 -57.40 -57.44
CA PHE A 271 -4.92 -57.14 -58.44
C PHE A 271 -4.32 -57.13 -59.84
#